data_AF-A0A3N5M529-F1
#
_entry.id   AF-A0A3N5M529-F1
#
_cell.length_a   1.000
_cell.length_b   1.000
_cell.length_c   1.000
_cell.angle_alpha   90.00
_cell.angle_beta   90.00
_cell.angle_gamma   90.00
#
_symmetry.space_group_name_H-M   'P 1'
#
loop_
_entity.id
_entity.type
_entity.pdbx_description
1 polymer ?
#
loop_
_entity_poly.entity_id
_entity_poly.type
_entity_poly.pdbx_seq_one_letter_code
_entity_poly.pdbx_strand_id
1 'polypeptide(L)'
;MAARQTFLVLNNTSLSAADMLLVLLGQEPRFVEGPVSEGKTTYKAGTIDRRRFEQAKSDTVSYIKTHTRLPATVWIGSETLSLEDFAATLAADRSSGDVSVRKGNPELRRHVTMEPQKTFGWVIHPEGFQAPELLDMARLQAWTLKPAVLK
;
A
#
# COMPACT_ATOMS: atom_id res chain seq x y z
N MET A 1 -14.76 20.07 5.14
CA MET A 1 -13.66 19.12 5.46
C MET A 1 -14.06 17.76 4.90
N ALA A 2 -13.27 17.16 4.01
CA ALA A 2 -13.58 15.81 3.51
C ALA A 2 -13.32 14.79 4.63
N ALA A 3 -14.25 13.86 4.84
CA ALA A 3 -14.09 12.80 5.83
C ALA A 3 -12.86 11.94 5.50
N ARG A 4 -11.98 11.75 6.48
CA ARG A 4 -10.74 10.98 6.36
C ARG A 4 -11.11 9.49 6.38
N GLN A 5 -11.08 8.84 5.23
CA GLN A 5 -11.47 7.42 5.11
C GLN A 5 -10.23 6.53 5.05
N THR A 6 -10.01 5.74 6.11
CA THR A 6 -8.94 4.72 6.17
C THR A 6 -9.41 3.38 5.60
N PHE A 7 -10.71 3.09 5.73
CA PHE A 7 -11.35 1.85 5.28
C PHE A 7 -12.61 2.19 4.48
N LEU A 8 -12.90 1.39 3.45
CA LEU A 8 -14.10 1.51 2.62
C LEU A 8 -14.92 0.23 2.78
N VAL A 9 -16.24 0.37 2.78
CA VAL A 9 -17.17 -0.76 2.76
C VAL A 9 -17.80 -0.81 1.37
N LEU A 10 -17.64 -1.93 0.68
CA LEU A 10 -18.28 -2.21 -0.60
C LEU A 10 -19.09 -3.49 -0.47
N ASN A 11 -20.38 -3.46 -0.83
CA ASN A 11 -21.26 -4.63 -0.76
C ASN A 11 -21.24 -5.35 0.61
N ASN A 12 -21.31 -4.58 1.70
CA ASN A 12 -21.25 -5.07 3.09
C ASN A 12 -19.93 -5.78 3.48
N THR A 13 -18.86 -5.61 2.69
CA THR A 13 -17.53 -6.14 2.96
C THR A 13 -16.55 -5.00 3.13
N SER A 14 -15.80 -5.00 4.24
CA SER A 14 -14.74 -4.04 4.46
C SER A 14 -13.52 -4.35 3.58
N LEU A 15 -13.05 -3.34 2.86
CA LEU A 15 -11.89 -3.42 1.98
C LEU A 15 -10.60 -3.10 2.77
N SER A 16 -9.55 -3.88 2.52
CA SER A 16 -8.18 -3.52 2.90
C SER A 16 -7.64 -2.42 1.97
N ALA A 17 -6.51 -1.81 2.31
CA ALA A 17 -5.85 -0.84 1.42
C ALA A 17 -5.42 -1.49 0.09
N ALA A 18 -5.01 -2.77 0.12
CA ALA A 18 -4.71 -3.55 -1.07
C ALA A 18 -5.95 -3.72 -1.96
N ASP A 19 -7.10 -4.07 -1.37
CA ASP A 19 -8.35 -4.19 -2.12
C ASP A 19 -8.75 -2.86 -2.78
N MET A 20 -8.60 -1.74 -2.07
CA MET A 20 -8.87 -0.41 -2.65
C MET A 20 -7.93 -0.08 -3.79
N LEU A 21 -6.64 -0.41 -3.67
CA LEU A 21 -5.68 -0.20 -4.74
C LEU A 21 -6.06 -1.02 -5.99
N LEU A 22 -6.51 -2.27 -5.82
CA LEU A 22 -7.00 -3.08 -6.93
C LEU A 22 -8.21 -2.43 -7.61
N VAL A 23 -9.17 -1.91 -6.85
CA VAL A 23 -10.33 -1.20 -7.38
C VAL A 23 -9.90 0.05 -8.16
N LEU A 24 -8.95 0.84 -7.65
CA LEU A 24 -8.40 2.01 -8.34
C LEU A 24 -7.67 1.64 -9.65
N LEU A 25 -7.10 0.43 -9.72
CA LEU A 25 -6.50 -0.14 -10.93
C LEU A 25 -7.55 -0.80 -11.86
N GLY A 26 -8.84 -0.67 -11.57
CA GLY A 26 -9.92 -1.27 -12.34
C GLY A 26 -9.94 -2.80 -12.26
N GLN A 27 -9.41 -3.38 -11.20
CA GLN A 27 -9.44 -4.82 -10.92
C GLN A 27 -10.47 -5.14 -9.83
N GLU A 28 -10.99 -6.35 -9.83
CA GLU A 28 -11.81 -6.84 -8.72
C GLU A 28 -10.95 -7.09 -7.46
N PRO A 29 -11.47 -6.77 -6.26
CA PRO A 29 -10.82 -7.15 -5.01
C PRO A 29 -10.55 -8.65 -4.95
N ARG A 30 -9.32 -9.02 -4.60
CA ARG A 30 -8.90 -10.42 -4.42
C ARG A 30 -7.75 -10.47 -3.45
N PHE A 31 -7.49 -11.66 -2.93
CA PHE A 31 -6.33 -11.89 -2.08
C PHE A 31 -5.03 -11.54 -2.81
N VAL A 32 -4.24 -10.68 -2.18
CA VAL A 32 -2.86 -10.34 -2.57
C VAL A 32 -2.04 -10.14 -1.31
N GLU A 33 -0.79 -10.54 -1.35
CA GLU A 33 0.17 -10.22 -0.28
C GLU A 33 0.59 -8.74 -0.35
N GLY A 34 0.98 -8.18 0.79
CA GLY A 34 1.63 -6.88 0.84
C GLY A 34 3.03 -6.89 0.18
N PRO A 35 3.67 -5.72 0.03
CA PRO A 35 5.04 -5.67 -0.48
C PRO A 35 6.01 -6.43 0.44
N VAL A 36 7.08 -6.98 -0.14
CA VAL A 36 8.13 -7.70 0.62
C VAL A 36 9.26 -6.80 1.13
N SER A 37 9.25 -5.54 0.71
CA SER A 37 10.23 -4.53 1.11
C SER A 37 9.64 -3.13 1.00
N GLU A 38 10.32 -2.16 1.60
CA GLU A 38 9.99 -0.75 1.44
C GLU A 38 10.37 -0.25 0.04
N GLY A 39 9.44 0.46 -0.60
CA GLY A 39 9.71 1.15 -1.85
C GLY A 39 10.31 2.53 -1.64
N LYS A 40 11.07 3.01 -2.63
CA LYS A 40 11.57 4.39 -2.64
C LYS A 40 11.10 5.11 -3.90
N THR A 41 10.62 6.34 -3.70
CA THR A 41 10.34 7.26 -4.79
C THR A 41 11.63 7.96 -5.20
N THR A 42 12.08 7.71 -6.42
CA THR A 42 13.19 8.43 -7.05
C THR A 42 12.70 9.52 -8.01
N TYR A 43 11.45 9.42 -8.47
CA TYR A 43 10.82 10.39 -9.36
C TYR A 43 10.77 11.78 -8.73
N LYS A 44 11.40 12.76 -9.37
CA LYS A 44 11.51 14.14 -8.85
C LYS A 44 10.53 15.12 -9.47
N ALA A 45 10.03 14.85 -10.68
CA ALA A 45 9.11 15.76 -11.34
C ALA A 45 7.75 15.77 -10.64
N GLY A 46 7.10 16.94 -10.63
CA GLY A 46 5.78 17.12 -10.00
C GLY A 46 4.62 16.54 -10.80
N THR A 47 4.85 16.23 -12.08
CA THR A 47 3.85 15.66 -12.99
C THR A 47 4.44 14.53 -13.81
N ILE A 48 3.62 13.54 -14.13
CA ILE A 48 3.93 12.40 -15.00
C ILE A 48 3.06 12.51 -16.25
N ASP A 49 3.67 12.31 -17.42
CA ASP A 49 2.95 12.18 -18.69
C ASP A 49 1.88 11.07 -18.60
N ARG A 50 0.69 11.36 -19.13
CA ARG A 50 -0.46 10.46 -19.07
C ARG A 50 -0.15 9.05 -19.58
N ARG A 51 0.54 8.92 -20.73
CA ARG A 51 0.83 7.61 -21.32
C ARG A 51 1.77 6.80 -20.44
N ARG A 52 2.79 7.45 -19.86
CA ARG A 52 3.70 6.79 -18.90
C ARG A 52 2.97 6.30 -17.66
N PHE A 53 2.02 7.08 -17.14
CA PHE A 53 1.25 6.67 -15.97
C PHE A 53 0.32 5.48 -16.26
N GLU A 54 -0.33 5.47 -17.43
CA GLU A 54 -1.16 4.32 -17.84
C GLU A 54 -0.32 3.06 -18.08
N GLN A 55 0.88 3.19 -18.65
CA GLN A 55 1.82 2.06 -18.77
C GLN A 55 2.18 1.53 -17.38
N ALA A 56 2.51 2.40 -16.43
CA ALA A 56 2.85 2.00 -15.07
C ALA A 56 1.68 1.30 -14.34
N LYS A 57 0.44 1.73 -14.57
CA LYS A 57 -0.76 1.02 -14.09
C LYS A 57 -0.85 -0.39 -14.67
N SER A 58 -0.69 -0.52 -16.00
CA SER A 58 -0.70 -1.82 -16.68
C SER A 58 0.39 -2.75 -16.15
N ASP A 59 1.62 -2.25 -15.99
CA ASP A 59 2.76 -2.99 -15.47
C ASP A 59 2.51 -3.45 -14.03
N THR A 60 1.94 -2.57 -13.20
CA THR A 60 1.55 -2.89 -11.82
C THR A 60 0.50 -4.00 -11.79
N VAL A 61 -0.53 -3.94 -12.63
CA VAL A 61 -1.55 -4.99 -12.73
C VAL A 61 -0.92 -6.32 -13.18
N SER A 62 -0.03 -6.28 -14.16
CA SER A 62 0.71 -7.45 -14.65
C SER A 62 1.56 -8.09 -13.53
N TYR A 63 2.30 -7.26 -12.78
CA TYR A 63 3.09 -7.71 -11.64
C TYR A 63 2.23 -8.42 -10.59
N ILE A 64 1.11 -7.81 -10.19
CA ILE A 64 0.21 -8.37 -9.18
C ILE A 64 -0.41 -9.69 -9.69
N LYS A 65 -0.82 -9.77 -10.96
CA LYS A 65 -1.33 -11.01 -11.56
C LYS A 65 -0.30 -12.13 -11.57
N THR A 66 0.96 -11.80 -11.80
CA THR A 66 2.04 -12.78 -11.90
C THR A 66 2.48 -13.28 -10.51
N HIS A 67 2.59 -12.36 -9.55
CA HIS A 67 3.23 -12.64 -8.27
C HIS A 67 2.27 -12.78 -7.09
N THR A 68 0.99 -12.47 -7.28
CA THR A 68 -0.05 -12.44 -6.23
C THR A 68 0.35 -11.57 -5.02
N ARG A 69 1.12 -10.50 -5.28
CA ARG A 69 1.61 -9.56 -4.27
C ARG A 69 1.67 -8.14 -4.80
N LEU A 70 1.57 -7.16 -3.92
CA LEU A 70 1.80 -5.76 -4.27
C LEU A 70 3.29 -5.49 -4.51
N PRO A 71 3.66 -4.69 -5.53
CA PRO A 71 5.04 -4.30 -5.72
C PRO A 71 5.49 -3.31 -4.64
N ALA A 72 6.76 -3.36 -4.22
CA ALA A 72 7.33 -2.34 -3.34
C ALA A 72 7.46 -0.98 -4.06
N THR A 73 7.85 -1.02 -5.34
CA THR A 73 8.03 0.15 -6.20
C THR A 73 7.31 -0.02 -7.53
N VAL A 74 6.83 1.09 -8.08
CA VAL A 74 6.23 1.17 -9.41
C VAL A 74 7.15 1.99 -10.31
N TRP A 75 7.48 1.45 -11.48
CA TRP A 75 8.40 2.08 -12.42
C TRP A 75 7.68 3.08 -13.32
N ILE A 76 8.27 4.27 -13.44
CA ILE A 76 7.86 5.34 -14.36
C ILE A 76 9.06 5.60 -15.29
N GLY A 77 9.19 4.79 -16.35
CA GLY A 77 10.40 4.80 -17.18
C GLY A 77 11.62 4.28 -16.39
N SER A 78 12.64 5.12 -16.22
CA SER A 78 13.86 4.80 -15.46
C SER A 78 13.82 5.20 -13.98
N GLU A 79 12.76 5.87 -13.55
CA GLU A 79 12.55 6.34 -12.19
C GLU A 79 11.42 5.53 -11.52
N THR A 80 11.26 5.67 -10.20
CA THR A 80 10.29 4.89 -9.43
C THR A 80 9.43 5.78 -8.54
N LEU A 81 8.20 5.33 -8.29
CA LEU A 81 7.37 5.72 -7.16
C LEU A 81 7.37 4.59 -6.13
N SER A 82 7.35 4.91 -4.84
CA SER A 82 6.94 3.95 -3.81
C SER A 82 5.47 3.55 -4.04
N LEU A 83 5.08 2.37 -3.54
CA LEU A 83 3.68 1.93 -3.58
C LEU A 83 2.73 2.97 -2.98
N GLU A 84 3.15 3.65 -1.91
CA GLU A 84 2.37 4.67 -1.21
C GLU A 84 2.13 5.91 -2.08
N ASP A 85 3.20 6.45 -2.68
CA ASP A 85 3.13 7.61 -3.58
C ASP A 85 2.31 7.27 -4.83
N PHE A 86 2.49 6.07 -5.39
CA PHE A 86 1.71 5.59 -6.52
C PHE A 86 0.21 5.51 -6.17
N ALA A 87 -0.15 4.88 -5.05
CA ALA A 87 -1.55 4.76 -4.63
C ALA A 87 -2.19 6.14 -4.38
N ALA A 88 -1.47 7.05 -3.71
CA ALA A 88 -1.96 8.42 -3.49
C ALA A 88 -2.13 9.20 -4.80
N THR A 89 -1.20 9.02 -5.74
CA THR A 89 -1.26 9.63 -7.07
C THR A 89 -2.45 9.09 -7.85
N LEU A 90 -2.65 7.78 -7.85
CA LEU A 90 -3.76 7.11 -8.53
C LEU A 90 -5.13 7.51 -7.95
N ALA A 91 -5.25 7.59 -6.62
CA ALA A 91 -6.50 8.00 -5.98
C ALA A 91 -6.86 9.48 -6.22
N ALA A 92 -5.86 10.34 -6.42
CA ALA A 92 -6.06 11.76 -6.68
C ALA A 92 -6.26 12.08 -8.17
N ASP A 93 -5.95 11.14 -9.06
CA ASP A 93 -6.03 11.33 -10.49
C ASP A 93 -7.50 11.38 -10.96
N ARG A 94 -7.89 12.54 -11.50
CA ARG A 94 -9.24 12.82 -12.02
C ARG A 94 -9.19 13.48 -13.40
N SER A 95 -7.99 13.73 -13.94
CA SER A 95 -7.81 14.49 -15.17
C SER A 95 -7.61 13.56 -16.37
N SER A 96 -7.78 14.09 -17.58
CA SER A 96 -7.36 13.41 -18.82
C SER A 96 -5.94 13.79 -19.26
N GLY A 97 -5.34 14.81 -18.64
CA GLY A 97 -4.01 15.33 -18.96
C GLY A 97 -2.91 14.73 -18.07
N ASP A 98 -1.82 15.47 -17.90
CA ASP A 98 -0.71 15.05 -17.03
C ASP A 98 -1.17 14.80 -15.58
N VAL A 99 -0.52 13.81 -14.95
CA VAL A 99 -0.87 13.32 -13.62
C VAL A 99 0.04 13.99 -12.60
N SER A 100 -0.53 14.74 -11.67
CA SER A 100 0.25 15.32 -10.57
C SER A 100 0.66 14.27 -9.55
N VAL A 101 1.97 14.14 -9.30
CA VAL A 101 2.51 13.20 -8.32
C VAL A 101 2.10 13.63 -6.92
N ARG A 102 1.57 12.68 -6.14
CA ARG A 102 1.20 12.88 -4.74
C ARG A 102 2.10 12.07 -3.83
N LYS A 103 2.42 12.64 -2.67
CA LYS A 103 3.10 11.91 -1.60
C LYS A 103 2.10 11.14 -0.78
N GLY A 104 2.29 9.83 -0.71
CA GLY A 104 1.52 8.94 0.15
C GLY A 104 1.99 9.03 1.59
N ASN A 105 1.04 8.93 2.52
CA ASN A 105 1.32 8.71 3.94
C ASN A 105 0.21 7.83 4.50
N PRO A 106 0.23 6.53 4.18
CA PRO A 106 -0.87 5.65 4.53
C PRO A 106 -0.86 5.39 6.04
N GLU A 107 -1.96 5.75 6.71
CA GLU A 107 -2.11 5.62 8.16
C GLU A 107 -2.04 4.15 8.64
N LEU A 108 -2.26 3.19 7.74
CA LEU A 108 -2.28 1.75 8.04
C LEU A 108 -1.05 1.26 8.82
N ARG A 109 0.14 1.80 8.52
CA ARG A 109 1.39 1.39 9.20
C ARG A 109 1.47 1.88 10.64
N ARG A 110 0.77 2.97 10.98
CA ARG A 110 0.79 3.57 12.33
C ARG A 110 0.06 2.70 13.35
N HIS A 111 -0.79 1.80 12.89
CA HIS A 111 -1.47 0.83 13.74
C HIS A 111 -0.60 -0.39 14.09
N VAL A 112 0.62 -0.48 13.56
CA VAL A 112 1.61 -1.49 13.93
C VAL A 112 2.68 -0.85 14.79
N THR A 113 2.84 -1.38 16.01
CA THR A 113 3.84 -0.93 16.99
C THR A 113 5.27 -1.13 16.49
N MET A 114 6.19 -0.30 16.98
CA MET A 114 7.65 -0.41 16.76
C MET A 114 8.40 -0.79 18.04
N GLU A 115 7.69 -1.23 19.08
CA GLU A 115 8.25 -1.59 20.39
C GLU A 115 8.31 -3.13 20.51
N PRO A 116 9.40 -3.79 20.06
CA PRO A 116 9.49 -5.24 20.08
C PRO A 116 9.46 -5.81 21.50
N GLN A 117 10.09 -5.15 22.47
CA GLN A 117 10.14 -5.60 23.87
C GLN A 117 8.73 -5.69 24.47
N LYS A 118 7.89 -4.67 24.21
CA LYS A 118 6.51 -4.64 24.68
C LYS A 118 5.64 -5.66 23.94
N THR A 119 5.86 -5.82 22.64
CA THR A 119 5.06 -6.73 21.80
C THR A 119 5.32 -8.19 22.14
N PHE A 120 6.59 -8.56 22.33
CA PHE A 120 7.00 -9.93 22.60
C PHE A 120 7.21 -10.23 24.08
N GLY A 121 6.86 -9.31 24.99
CA GLY A 121 6.95 -9.50 26.45
C GLY A 121 5.93 -10.49 27.06
N TRP A 122 5.52 -11.50 26.29
CA TRP A 122 4.59 -12.55 26.70
C TRP A 122 5.36 -13.73 27.30
N VAL A 123 4.73 -14.45 28.24
CA VAL A 123 5.34 -15.61 28.95
C VAL A 123 5.87 -16.73 28.04
N ILE A 124 5.38 -16.80 26.80
CA ILE A 124 5.82 -17.79 25.80
C ILE A 124 7.19 -17.47 25.18
N HIS A 125 7.67 -16.22 25.29
CA HIS A 125 8.97 -15.81 24.77
C HIS A 125 10.01 -15.81 25.89
N PRO A 126 11.28 -16.16 25.59
CA PRO A 126 12.37 -16.00 26.54
C PRO A 126 12.50 -14.56 27.04
N GLU A 127 13.02 -14.38 28.25
CA GLU A 127 13.30 -13.05 28.80
C GLU A 127 14.24 -12.26 27.87
N GLY A 128 13.87 -11.01 27.59
CA GLY A 128 14.64 -10.13 26.70
C GLY A 128 14.47 -10.40 25.20
N PHE A 129 13.62 -11.34 24.79
CA PHE A 129 13.38 -11.64 23.37
C PHE A 129 12.85 -10.41 22.61
N GLN A 130 13.42 -10.17 21.42
CA GLN A 130 13.06 -9.09 20.52
C GLN A 130 13.12 -9.59 19.08
N ALA A 131 12.14 -9.22 18.26
CA ALA A 131 12.10 -9.53 16.84
C ALA A 131 11.59 -8.32 16.04
N PRO A 132 12.38 -7.22 15.95
CA PRO A 132 11.98 -6.00 15.23
C PRO A 132 11.65 -6.26 13.76
N GLU A 133 12.32 -7.21 13.11
CA GLU A 133 12.10 -7.57 11.71
C GLU A 133 10.69 -8.14 11.46
N LEU A 134 10.09 -8.80 12.46
CA LEU A 134 8.70 -9.26 12.39
C LEU A 134 7.73 -8.07 12.42
N LEU A 135 8.06 -7.02 13.16
CA LEU A 135 7.26 -5.78 13.18
C LEU A 135 7.38 -5.02 11.87
N ASP A 136 8.57 -4.97 11.28
CA ASP A 136 8.78 -4.39 9.95
C ASP A 136 7.98 -5.13 8.88
N MET A 137 7.99 -6.48 8.91
CA MET A 137 7.15 -7.28 8.02
C MET A 137 5.66 -7.02 8.27
N ALA A 138 5.21 -6.95 9.53
CA ALA A 138 3.83 -6.66 9.86
C ALA A 138 3.39 -5.28 9.33
N ARG A 139 4.26 -4.27 9.32
CA ARG A 139 4.00 -2.95 8.73
C ARG A 139 3.86 -3.01 7.21
N LEU A 140 4.66 -3.84 6.54
CA LEU A 140 4.51 -4.07 5.10
C LEU A 140 3.19 -4.79 4.80
N GLN A 141 2.82 -5.78 5.61
CA GLN A 141 1.57 -6.52 5.48
C GLN A 141 0.33 -5.76 5.95
N ALA A 142 0.49 -4.60 6.61
CA ALA A 142 -0.64 -3.76 7.00
C ALA A 142 -1.54 -3.34 5.81
N TRP A 143 -1.01 -3.40 4.58
CA TRP A 143 -1.78 -3.20 3.34
C TRP A 143 -2.94 -4.19 3.17
N THR A 144 -2.80 -5.41 3.68
CA THR A 144 -3.76 -6.51 3.50
C THR A 144 -4.76 -6.63 4.65
N LEU A 145 -4.55 -5.87 5.73
CA LEU A 145 -5.42 -5.91 6.90
C LEU A 145 -6.78 -5.31 6.59
N LYS A 146 -7.82 -6.10 6.87
CA LYS A 146 -9.22 -5.66 6.85
C LYS A 146 -9.60 -5.18 8.25
N PRO A 147 -10.42 -4.13 8.37
CA PRO A 147 -10.85 -3.67 9.67
C PRO A 147 -11.75 -4.74 10.33
N ALA A 148 -11.54 -4.96 11.62
CA ALA A 148 -12.40 -5.82 12.41
C ALA A 148 -13.80 -5.19 12.50
N VAL A 149 -14.83 -5.96 12.17
CA VAL A 149 -16.22 -5.56 12.36
C VAL A 149 -16.69 -6.19 13.67
N LEU A 150 -16.90 -5.36 14.69
CA LEU A 150 -17.59 -5.79 15.91
C LEU A 150 -19.05 -6.09 15.55
N LYS A 151 -19.47 -7.32 15.81
CA LYS A 151 -20.87 -7.74 15.73
C LYS A 151 -21.50 -7.69 17.11
#